data_AF-A0A8J2BR19-F1
#
_entry.id   AF-A0A8J2BR19-F1
#
_cell.length_a   1.000
_cell.length_b   1.000
_cell.length_c   1.000
_cell.angle_alpha   90.00
_cell.angle_beta   90.00
_cell.angle_gamma   90.00
#
_symmetry.space_group_name_H-M   'P 1'
#
loop_
_entity.id
_entity.type
_entity.pdbx_description
1 polymer ?
#
loop_
_entity_poly.entity_id
_entity_poly.type
_entity_poly.pdbx_seq_one_letter_code
_entity_poly.pdbx_strand_id
1 'polypeptide(L)'
;MRDLFCLKPERVFYDVSSCYFDGEGPEGLARYGQARDQREGNRQILLGVVMVNGWPIAHHVFRGNRHDVETVRPIVADLQKRFGLRRIIFVGDRGMVSTATLGFLWSQGQGFLVGLRRRRSPEVLEYIRKAQSGS
;
A
#
# COMPACT_ATOMS: atom_id res chain seq x y z
N MET A 1 -29.93 4.99 -16.41
CA MET A 1 -29.91 5.47 -15.01
C MET A 1 -28.45 5.60 -14.61
N ARG A 2 -27.93 6.83 -14.46
CA ARG A 2 -26.55 7.12 -14.01
C ARG A 2 -26.66 7.68 -12.59
N ASP A 3 -26.05 7.01 -11.63
CA ASP A 3 -25.96 7.46 -10.25
C ASP A 3 -24.84 8.50 -10.08
N LEU A 4 -25.03 9.38 -9.10
CA LEU A 4 -24.18 10.54 -8.78
C LEU A 4 -22.73 10.16 -8.39
N PHE A 5 -22.45 8.87 -8.20
CA PHE A 5 -21.16 8.32 -7.78
C PHE A 5 -20.65 7.19 -8.67
N CYS A 6 -20.94 7.25 -9.97
CA CYS A 6 -20.35 6.37 -10.98
C CYS A 6 -18.84 6.68 -11.15
N LEU A 7 -18.06 6.50 -10.09
CA LEU A 7 -16.62 6.55 -10.10
C LEU A 7 -16.19 5.46 -11.09
N LYS A 8 -15.51 5.87 -12.16
CA LYS A 8 -14.66 4.99 -12.96
C LYS A 8 -13.23 5.29 -12.53
N PRO A 9 -12.74 4.68 -11.44
CA PRO A 9 -11.43 5.04 -10.93
C PRO A 9 -10.40 4.50 -11.89
N GLU A 10 -9.72 5.41 -12.59
CA GLU A 10 -8.53 5.05 -13.34
C GLU A 10 -7.29 5.02 -12.44
N ARG A 11 -7.36 5.70 -11.29
CA ARG A 11 -6.23 5.95 -10.38
C ARG A 11 -6.69 5.84 -8.93
N VAL A 12 -5.96 5.07 -8.14
CA VAL A 12 -6.25 4.79 -6.73
C VAL A 12 -4.96 4.97 -5.96
N PHE A 13 -4.90 5.91 -5.02
CA PHE A 13 -3.73 6.10 -4.17
C PHE A 13 -3.89 5.27 -2.90
N TYR A 14 -2.79 4.68 -2.44
CA TYR A 14 -2.77 3.91 -1.21
C TYR A 14 -1.54 4.27 -0.39
N ASP A 15 -1.74 4.81 0.79
CA ASP A 15 -0.66 5.08 1.73
C ASP A 15 -0.89 4.35 3.05
N VAL A 16 0.19 4.00 3.74
CA VAL A 16 0.16 3.38 5.07
C VAL A 16 0.91 4.26 6.02
N SER A 17 0.23 4.65 7.10
CA SER A 17 0.83 5.34 8.23
C SER A 17 0.73 4.49 9.50
N SER A 18 1.46 4.87 10.55
CA SER A 18 1.39 4.23 11.86
C SER A 18 0.74 5.15 12.88
N CYS A 19 -0.11 4.60 13.75
CA CYS A 19 -0.63 5.29 14.93
C CYS A 19 -0.12 4.58 16.18
N TYR A 20 0.56 5.30 17.08
CA TYR A 20 1.07 4.76 18.34
C TYR A 20 0.11 5.04 19.49
N PHE A 21 0.27 4.29 20.57
CA PHE A 21 -0.48 4.43 21.81
C PHE A 21 0.49 4.56 22.98
N ASP A 22 0.18 5.45 23.92
CA ASP A 22 0.88 5.51 25.21
C ASP A 22 0.41 4.37 26.15
N GLY A 23 -0.81 3.87 25.94
CA GLY A 23 -1.35 2.70 26.62
C GLY A 23 -1.25 1.42 25.80
N GLU A 24 -2.04 0.41 26.18
CA GLU A 24 -2.00 -0.91 25.54
C GLU A 24 -2.48 -0.92 24.07
N GLY A 25 -3.28 0.08 23.69
CA GLY A 25 -3.93 0.16 22.38
C GLY A 25 -4.99 -0.92 22.17
N PRO A 26 -5.58 -1.01 20.96
CA PRO A 26 -6.61 -1.99 20.67
C PRO A 26 -6.08 -3.43 20.79
N GLU A 27 -6.78 -4.26 21.56
CA GLU A 27 -6.41 -5.66 21.78
C GLU A 27 -6.28 -6.42 20.46
N GLY A 28 -5.25 -7.27 20.34
CA GLY A 28 -5.01 -8.07 19.14
C GLY A 28 -4.45 -7.30 17.92
N LEU A 29 -4.49 -5.96 17.92
CA LEU A 29 -3.98 -5.11 16.84
C LEU A 29 -2.72 -4.33 17.26
N ALA A 30 -2.75 -3.72 18.44
CA ALA A 30 -1.63 -2.93 18.94
C ALA A 30 -0.42 -3.83 19.21
N ARG A 31 0.69 -3.58 18.51
CA ARG A 31 1.95 -4.35 18.63
C ARG A 31 3.14 -3.41 18.55
N TYR A 32 4.22 -3.75 19.23
CA TYR A 32 5.50 -3.08 19.01
C TYR A 32 5.98 -3.37 17.58
N GLY A 33 6.34 -2.33 16.84
CA GLY A 33 6.86 -2.46 15.48
C GLY A 33 7.98 -1.46 15.24
N GLN A 34 8.42 -1.37 13.99
CA GLN A 34 9.37 -0.33 13.61
C GLN A 34 8.70 1.03 13.74
N ALA A 35 9.23 1.87 14.63
CA ALA A 35 8.82 3.25 14.73
C ALA A 35 9.17 3.96 13.41
N ARG A 36 8.18 4.62 12.82
CA ARG A 36 8.39 5.50 11.65
C ARG A 36 8.81 6.92 12.06
N ASP A 37 8.65 7.21 13.35
CA ASP A 37 8.89 8.48 13.99
C ASP A 37 9.87 8.28 15.16
N GLN A 38 10.29 9.34 15.85
CA GLN A 38 11.21 9.27 17.01
C GLN A 38 10.59 8.63 18.27
N ARG A 39 9.46 7.91 18.15
CA ARG A 39 8.74 7.29 19.28
C ARG A 39 8.99 5.79 19.30
N GLU A 40 10.25 5.44 19.52
CA GLU A 40 10.67 4.07 19.77
C GLU A 40 10.06 3.58 21.09
N GLY A 41 9.52 2.35 21.09
CA GLY A 41 9.05 1.70 22.31
C GLY A 41 7.55 1.75 22.59
N ASN A 42 6.73 2.36 21.73
CA ASN A 42 5.28 2.33 21.86
C ASN A 42 4.64 1.19 21.05
N ARG A 43 3.49 0.68 21.54
CA ARG A 43 2.63 -0.18 20.71
C ARG A 43 1.98 0.69 19.63
N GLN A 44 1.82 0.13 18.44
CA GLN A 44 1.23 0.82 17.31
C GLN A 44 0.25 -0.06 16.52
N ILE A 45 -0.51 0.57 15.64
CA ILE A 45 -1.23 -0.06 14.53
C ILE A 45 -0.76 0.56 13.22
N LEU A 46 -0.97 -0.15 12.11
CA LEU A 46 -0.83 0.45 10.78
C LEU A 46 -2.20 0.79 10.22
N LEU A 47 -2.34 2.00 9.70
CA LEU A 47 -3.53 2.50 9.01
C LEU A 47 -3.23 2.70 7.53
N GLY A 48 -3.82 1.85 6.70
CA GLY A 48 -3.83 2.02 5.25
C GLY A 48 -5.02 2.86 4.81
N VAL A 49 -4.81 3.89 4.00
CA VAL A 49 -5.87 4.75 3.46
C VAL A 49 -5.89 4.64 1.95
N VAL A 50 -7.10 4.44 1.40
CA VAL A 50 -7.32 4.34 -0.05
C VAL A 50 -8.08 5.57 -0.54
N MET A 51 -7.48 6.28 -1.50
CA MET A 51 -8.03 7.48 -2.08
C MET A 51 -8.32 7.29 -3.57
N VAL A 52 -9.47 7.77 -4.03
CA VAL A 52 -9.83 7.83 -5.45
C VAL A 52 -10.27 9.24 -5.78
N ASN A 53 -9.67 9.84 -6.82
CA ASN A 53 -9.99 11.20 -7.25
C ASN A 53 -9.97 12.23 -6.10
N GLY A 54 -9.06 12.06 -5.12
CA GLY A 54 -8.95 12.93 -3.95
C GLY A 54 -9.91 12.61 -2.80
N TRP A 55 -10.77 11.59 -2.93
CA TRP A 55 -11.73 11.18 -1.90
C TRP A 55 -11.29 9.89 -1.20
N PRO A 56 -11.34 9.82 0.15
CA PRO A 56 -11.13 8.57 0.87
C PRO A 56 -12.31 7.64 0.62
N ILE A 57 -12.05 6.47 0.06
CA ILE A 57 -13.10 5.48 -0.24
C ILE A 57 -13.02 4.23 0.66
N ALA A 58 -11.86 3.97 1.25
CA ALA A 58 -11.66 2.87 2.19
C ALA A 58 -10.47 3.13 3.11
N HIS A 59 -10.45 2.43 4.23
CA HIS A 59 -9.31 2.32 5.10
C HIS A 59 -9.16 0.88 5.60
N HIS A 60 -7.95 0.53 6.05
CA HIS A 60 -7.62 -0.78 6.58
C HIS A 60 -6.74 -0.63 7.81
N VAL A 61 -7.05 -1.38 8.86
CA VAL A 61 -6.24 -1.41 10.08
C VAL A 61 -5.50 -2.74 10.14
N PHE A 62 -4.19 -2.67 10.32
CA PHE A 62 -3.33 -3.84 10.48
C PHE A 62 -2.58 -3.79 11.81
N ARG A 63 -2.07 -4.96 12.23
CA ARG A 63 -1.19 -5.05 13.39
C ARG A 63 0.05 -4.17 13.22
N GLY A 64 0.47 -3.51 14.30
CA GLY A 64 1.59 -2.55 14.26
C GLY A 64 2.96 -3.10 13.90
N ASN A 65 3.13 -4.43 13.97
CA ASN A 65 4.36 -5.12 13.61
C ASN A 65 4.31 -5.74 12.20
N ARG A 66 3.25 -5.49 11.45
CA ARG A 66 3.13 -5.99 10.08
C ARG A 66 4.10 -5.24 9.18
N HIS A 67 4.74 -5.93 8.25
CA HIS A 67 5.54 -5.26 7.23
C HIS A 67 4.63 -4.63 6.17
N ASP A 68 4.89 -3.38 5.86
CA ASP A 68 4.31 -2.59 4.77
C ASP A 68 4.06 -3.38 3.48
N VAL A 69 5.06 -4.12 3.04
CA VAL A 69 5.02 -4.93 1.81
C VAL A 69 3.89 -5.97 1.81
N GLU A 70 3.51 -6.48 2.99
CA GLU A 70 2.45 -7.48 3.16
C GLU A 70 1.05 -6.88 3.05
N THR A 71 0.92 -5.55 3.08
CA THR A 71 -0.36 -4.87 2.98
C THR A 71 -0.86 -4.78 1.53
N VAL A 72 0.06 -4.76 0.55
CA VAL A 72 -0.26 -4.46 -0.85
C VAL A 72 -1.21 -5.47 -1.48
N ARG A 73 -0.93 -6.78 -1.34
CA ARG A 73 -1.75 -7.84 -1.95
C ARG A 73 -3.18 -7.86 -1.38
N PRO A 74 -3.38 -7.87 -0.04
CA PRO A 74 -4.71 -7.78 0.55
C PRO A 74 -5.51 -6.57 0.08
N ILE A 75 -4.87 -5.40 -0.03
CA ILE A 75 -5.54 -4.16 -0.45
C ILE A 75 -5.98 -4.24 -1.90
N VAL A 76 -5.11 -4.67 -2.81
CA VAL A 76 -5.47 -4.84 -4.22
C VAL A 76 -6.65 -5.78 -4.37
N ALA A 77 -6.64 -6.93 -3.69
CA ALA A 77 -7.74 -7.88 -3.72
C ALA A 77 -9.05 -7.30 -3.15
N ASP A 78 -8.96 -6.58 -2.03
CA ASP A 78 -10.11 -5.93 -1.40
C ASP A 78 -10.74 -4.87 -2.32
N LEU A 79 -9.92 -4.05 -2.96
CA LEU A 79 -10.38 -2.99 -3.85
C LEU A 79 -11.00 -3.54 -5.14
N GLN A 80 -10.42 -4.60 -5.71
CA GLN A 80 -11.02 -5.31 -6.83
C GLN A 80 -12.38 -5.90 -6.45
N LYS A 81 -12.49 -6.54 -5.27
CA LYS A 81 -13.72 -7.20 -4.81
C LYS A 81 -14.81 -6.20 -4.42
N ARG A 82 -14.49 -5.17 -3.65
CA ARG A 82 -15.49 -4.22 -3.08
C ARG A 82 -15.96 -3.18 -4.07
N PHE A 83 -15.07 -2.71 -4.95
CA PHE A 83 -15.36 -1.57 -5.83
C PHE A 83 -15.28 -1.93 -7.32
N GLY A 84 -14.96 -3.18 -7.67
CA GLY A 84 -14.91 -3.63 -9.06
C GLY A 84 -13.79 -2.99 -9.88
N LEU A 85 -12.72 -2.51 -9.22
CA LEU A 85 -11.65 -1.77 -9.89
C LEU A 85 -10.85 -2.69 -10.79
N ARG A 86 -10.86 -2.42 -12.09
CA ARG A 86 -10.13 -3.23 -13.09
C ARG A 86 -8.65 -2.86 -13.16
N ARG A 87 -8.32 -1.58 -12.95
CA ARG A 87 -6.97 -1.04 -12.97
C ARG A 87 -6.75 -0.10 -11.79
N ILE A 88 -5.65 -0.32 -11.08
CA ILE A 88 -5.21 0.34 -9.86
C ILE A 88 -3.78 0.82 -10.14
N ILE A 89 -3.48 2.06 -9.77
CA ILE A 89 -2.11 2.59 -9.80
C ILE A 89 -1.64 2.75 -8.37
N PHE A 90 -0.96 1.74 -7.84
CA PHE A 90 -0.47 1.75 -6.47
C PHE A 90 0.60 2.84 -6.28
N VAL A 91 0.43 3.73 -5.31
CA VAL A 91 1.42 4.78 -5.02
C VAL A 91 1.94 4.59 -3.60
N GLY A 92 3.16 4.05 -3.43
CA GLY A 92 3.67 3.73 -2.10
C GLY A 92 5.13 4.13 -1.89
N ASP A 93 5.50 4.33 -0.61
CA ASP A 93 6.90 4.58 -0.23
C ASP A 93 7.77 3.33 -0.45
N ARG A 94 9.08 3.55 -0.54
CA ARG A 94 10.14 2.54 -0.70
C ARG A 94 10.07 1.37 0.28
N GLY A 95 9.46 1.55 1.46
CA GLY A 95 9.28 0.48 2.45
C GLY A 95 8.25 -0.58 2.03
N MET A 96 7.32 -0.21 1.15
CA MET A 96 6.28 -1.09 0.59
C MET A 96 6.73 -1.84 -0.66
N VAL A 97 7.94 -1.55 -1.16
CA VAL A 97 8.42 -2.03 -2.45
C VAL A 97 9.33 -3.23 -2.29
N SER A 98 8.98 -4.31 -2.97
CA SER A 98 9.86 -5.45 -3.22
C SER A 98 9.67 -5.95 -4.65
N THR A 99 10.65 -6.68 -5.20
CA THR A 99 10.54 -7.32 -6.52
C THR A 99 9.28 -8.20 -6.59
N ALA A 100 8.95 -8.90 -5.51
CA ALA A 100 7.75 -9.74 -5.42
C ALA A 100 6.44 -8.95 -5.46
N THR A 101 6.40 -7.75 -4.87
CA THR A 101 5.21 -6.89 -4.89
C THR A 101 5.04 -6.19 -6.24
N LEU A 102 6.13 -5.70 -6.84
CA LEU A 102 6.09 -5.11 -8.19
C LEU A 102 5.72 -6.16 -9.24
N GLY A 103 6.31 -7.36 -9.15
CA GLY A 103 5.96 -8.53 -9.95
C GLY A 103 4.48 -8.89 -9.83
N PHE A 104 3.95 -8.90 -8.62
CA PHE A 104 2.53 -9.12 -8.38
C PHE A 104 1.66 -8.06 -9.08
N LEU A 105 1.91 -6.77 -8.83
CA LEU A 105 1.12 -5.68 -9.42
C LEU A 105 1.13 -5.76 -10.95
N TRP A 106 2.31 -5.96 -11.55
CA TRP A 106 2.45 -6.10 -13.00
C TRP A 106 1.72 -7.33 -13.55
N SER A 107 1.86 -8.49 -12.92
CA SER A 107 1.19 -9.73 -13.34
C SER A 107 -0.33 -9.63 -13.31
N GLN A 108 -0.87 -8.73 -12.47
CA GLN A 108 -2.29 -8.45 -12.35
C GLN A 108 -2.75 -7.31 -13.28
N GLY A 109 -1.88 -6.81 -14.17
CA GLY A 109 -2.18 -5.68 -15.05
C GLY A 109 -2.32 -4.32 -14.34
N GLN A 110 -1.79 -4.22 -13.11
CA GLN A 110 -1.86 -3.02 -12.28
C GLN A 110 -0.62 -2.14 -12.48
N GLY A 111 -0.79 -0.82 -12.31
CA GLY A 111 0.29 0.15 -12.36
C GLY A 111 0.87 0.43 -10.97
N PHE A 112 2.04 1.06 -10.93
CA PHE A 112 2.62 1.54 -9.68
C PHE A 112 3.50 2.79 -9.86
N LEU A 113 3.53 3.64 -8.84
CA LEU A 113 4.47 4.75 -8.65
C LEU A 113 5.13 4.58 -7.29
N VAL A 114 6.43 4.31 -7.26
CA VAL A 114 7.11 3.96 -6.00
C VAL A 114 8.47 4.61 -5.86
N GLY A 115 8.85 4.94 -4.62
CA GLY A 115 10.20 5.38 -4.30
C GLY A 115 11.20 4.22 -4.30
N LEU A 116 12.42 4.42 -4.82
CA LEU A 116 13.47 3.40 -4.85
C LEU A 116 14.59 3.69 -3.84
N ARG A 117 15.08 2.64 -3.16
CA ARG A 117 16.37 2.70 -2.47
C ARG A 117 17.51 2.40 -3.45
N ARG A 118 18.16 3.46 -3.96
CA ARG A 118 19.27 3.39 -4.93
C ARG A 118 20.45 2.48 -4.53
N ARG A 119 20.60 2.13 -3.24
CA ARG A 119 21.76 1.40 -2.69
C ARG A 119 21.52 -0.07 -2.31
N ARG A 120 20.30 -0.63 -2.38
CA ARG A 120 20.01 -1.96 -1.77
C ARG A 120 19.30 -3.02 -2.60
N SER A 121 18.90 -2.77 -3.84
CA SER A 121 18.27 -3.84 -4.66
C SER A 121 18.57 -3.71 -6.16
N PRO A 122 19.67 -4.33 -6.63
CA PRO A 122 19.96 -4.49 -8.06
C PRO A 122 18.81 -5.15 -8.82
N GLU A 123 18.14 -6.12 -8.19
CA GLU A 123 16.99 -6.86 -8.74
C GLU A 123 15.79 -5.97 -9.05
N VAL A 124 15.48 -5.00 -8.16
CA VAL A 124 14.38 -4.04 -8.39
C VAL A 124 14.72 -3.12 -9.57
N LEU A 125 15.98 -2.73 -9.72
CA LEU A 125 16.43 -1.93 -10.88
C LEU A 125 16.33 -2.73 -12.18
N GLU A 126 16.71 -4.01 -12.17
CA GLU A 126 16.55 -4.89 -13.32
C GLU A 126 15.08 -5.05 -13.70
N TYR A 127 14.20 -5.21 -12.71
CA TYR A 127 12.77 -5.30 -12.92
C TYR A 127 12.20 -4.03 -13.57
N ILE A 128 12.64 -2.85 -13.11
CA ILE A 128 12.22 -1.57 -13.68
C ILE A 128 12.75 -1.39 -15.11
N ARG A 129 13.99 -1.80 -15.38
CA ARG A 129 14.53 -1.79 -16.75
C ARG A 129 13.70 -2.67 -17.67
N LYS A 130 13.34 -3.89 -17.24
CA LYS A 130 12.45 -4.80 -17.98
C LYS A 130 11.08 -4.17 -18.25
N ALA A 131 10.51 -3.49 -17.26
CA ALA A 131 9.25 -2.77 -17.39
C ALA A 131 9.33 -1.59 -18.38
N GLN A 132 10.47 -0.92 -18.48
CA GLN A 132 10.70 0.20 -19.41
C GLN A 132 10.98 -0.27 -20.85
N SER A 133 11.61 -1.43 -21.04
CA SER A 133 11.95 -1.98 -22.37
C SER A 133 10.80 -2.70 -23.09
N GLY A 134 9.66 -2.88 -22.43
CA GLY A 134 8.47 -3.54 -22.98
C GLY A 134 7.35 -2.58 -23.43
N SER A 135 7.66 -1.29 -23.64
CA SER A 135 6.77 -0.29 -24.25
C SER A 135 7.13 -0.03 -25.70
#